data_AF-A0A3D3XK42-F1
#
_entry.id   AF-A0A3D3XK42-F1
#
_cell.length_a   1.000
_cell.length_b   1.000
_cell.length_c   1.000
_cell.angle_alpha   90.00
_cell.angle_beta   90.00
_cell.angle_gamma   90.00
#
_symmetry.space_group_name_H-M   'P 1'
#
loop_
_entity.id
_entity.type
_entity.pdbx_description
1 polymer ?
#
loop_
_entity_poly.entity_id
_entity_poly.type
_entity_poly.pdbx_seq_one_letter_code
_entity_poly.pdbx_strand_id
1 'polypeptide(L)'
;NVVVTIEDAASKVDAGSVSLSLSTGETGTASKSGGVTTVTVDRDGALWSPAQEVTASLNYTAGGSERSVDWTFTVQDYPTLSKGRTDVGSGSDSGFEFRIFQTATSRGNNTADAEAQLAGTWADGEENVADPAGSETSDGPGVLFNVDLINMDQDGNAQGVFRDSGDGSSTDRVDDPIPGIPGLTDSTDAMSAEILAYIEFPSAGYYQMIFNSDDGFRVTETHGAGDAAGMELGVFEGGRGASDTQFGFAVIEAGVYPIRAIWYEGGGGANLEWSTTDGASRWLINDSDSNALKAFRSRSGTPSDVALPSSGGSIASVGLSEGNVVIEYSGTLKSSESVTGPFNAVGGASSPYSVEPTKAAEFYIAE
;
A
#
# COMPACT_ATOMS: atom_id res chain seq x y z
N ASN A 1 -14.76 4.83 1.38
CA ASN A 1 -15.99 5.58 1.71
C ASN A 1 -16.03 6.91 0.99
N VAL A 2 -17.22 7.48 0.77
CA VAL A 2 -17.41 8.84 0.26
C VAL A 2 -18.10 9.65 1.34
N VAL A 3 -17.52 10.78 1.74
CA VAL A 3 -18.08 11.68 2.75
C VAL A 3 -18.27 13.05 2.13
N VAL A 4 -19.48 13.58 2.23
CA VAL A 4 -19.85 14.89 1.72
C VAL A 4 -20.42 15.73 2.86
N THR A 5 -19.94 16.97 2.99
CA THR A 5 -20.46 17.91 3.98
C THR A 5 -21.19 19.06 3.31
N ILE A 6 -22.31 19.46 3.90
CA ILE A 6 -23.09 20.63 3.50
C ILE A 6 -23.22 21.54 4.72
N GLU A 7 -22.71 22.75 4.61
CA GLU A 7 -22.83 23.76 5.65
C GLU A 7 -24.05 24.64 5.42
N ASP A 8 -24.83 24.85 6.47
CA ASP A 8 -25.89 25.85 6.51
C ASP A 8 -25.28 27.24 6.31
N ALA A 9 -25.92 28.04 5.49
CA ALA A 9 -25.59 29.45 5.31
C ALA A 9 -26.80 30.31 5.65
N ALA A 10 -27.15 31.29 4.80
CA ALA A 10 -28.37 32.09 4.96
C ALA A 10 -29.65 31.24 4.97
N SER A 11 -29.60 30.04 4.37
CA SER A 11 -30.68 29.05 4.39
C SER A 11 -30.19 27.77 5.05
N LYS A 12 -31.08 27.15 5.85
CA LYS A 12 -30.81 25.88 6.51
C LYS A 12 -31.17 24.70 5.60
N VAL A 13 -30.33 23.69 5.58
CA VAL A 13 -30.56 22.40 4.93
C VAL A 13 -31.60 21.61 5.72
N ASP A 14 -32.61 21.08 5.04
CA ASP A 14 -33.49 20.05 5.58
C ASP A 14 -32.81 18.69 5.47
N ALA A 15 -32.32 18.16 6.60
CA ALA A 15 -31.61 16.89 6.63
C ALA A 15 -32.44 15.71 6.10
N GLY A 16 -33.77 15.74 6.26
CA GLY A 16 -34.66 14.67 5.77
C GLY A 16 -34.82 14.66 4.25
N SER A 17 -34.43 15.75 3.57
CA SER A 17 -34.46 15.86 2.11
C SER A 17 -33.14 15.47 1.44
N VAL A 18 -32.08 15.25 2.22
CA VAL A 18 -30.74 14.98 1.68
C VAL A 18 -30.66 13.55 1.17
N SER A 19 -30.25 13.41 -0.09
CA SER A 19 -29.93 12.12 -0.70
C SER A 19 -28.65 12.24 -1.51
N LEU A 20 -27.80 11.23 -1.40
CA LEU A 20 -26.59 11.08 -2.20
C LEU A 20 -26.65 9.71 -2.86
N SER A 21 -26.43 9.63 -4.16
CA SER A 21 -26.30 8.37 -4.90
C SER A 21 -25.05 8.38 -5.76
N LEU A 22 -24.40 7.24 -5.92
CA LEU A 22 -23.27 7.05 -6.80
C LEU A 22 -23.70 6.34 -8.09
N SER A 23 -22.99 6.55 -9.19
CA SER A 23 -23.25 5.88 -10.49
C SER A 23 -23.12 4.35 -10.40
N THR A 24 -22.45 3.86 -9.36
CA THR A 24 -22.29 2.45 -8.99
C THR A 24 -23.46 1.88 -8.18
N GLY A 25 -24.43 2.71 -7.79
CA GLY A 25 -25.69 2.30 -7.17
C GLY A 25 -25.74 2.45 -5.65
N GLU A 26 -24.63 2.75 -4.98
CA GLU A 26 -24.62 2.99 -3.53
C GLU A 26 -25.27 4.33 -3.18
N THR A 27 -25.89 4.39 -2.01
CA THR A 27 -26.58 5.58 -1.49
C THR A 27 -26.04 6.00 -0.12
N GLY A 28 -25.99 7.31 0.13
CA GLY A 28 -25.47 7.86 1.37
C GLY A 28 -26.53 8.02 2.47
N THR A 29 -26.10 7.94 3.73
CA THR A 29 -26.91 8.25 4.90
C THR A 29 -26.56 9.64 5.43
N ALA A 30 -27.56 10.49 5.63
CA ALA A 30 -27.37 11.85 6.12
C ALA A 30 -27.49 11.93 7.65
N SER A 31 -26.63 12.74 8.26
CA SER A 31 -26.69 13.14 9.67
C SER A 31 -26.48 14.65 9.79
N LYS A 32 -27.06 15.30 10.79
CA LYS A 32 -26.91 16.75 10.99
C LYS A 32 -26.48 17.06 12.42
N SER A 33 -25.42 17.86 12.55
CA SER A 33 -24.92 18.38 13.82
C SER A 33 -24.67 19.88 13.69
N GLY A 34 -25.38 20.67 14.50
CA GLY A 34 -25.36 22.13 14.36
C GLY A 34 -25.77 22.57 12.96
N GLY A 35 -24.91 23.38 12.32
CA GLY A 35 -25.11 23.87 10.96
C GLY A 35 -24.59 22.92 9.87
N VAL A 36 -24.00 21.76 10.21
CA VAL A 36 -23.35 20.88 9.22
C VAL A 36 -24.17 19.61 9.02
N THR A 37 -24.51 19.32 7.77
CA THR A 37 -25.11 18.05 7.36
C THR A 37 -24.03 17.21 6.69
N THR A 38 -23.75 16.03 7.23
CA THR A 38 -22.76 15.08 6.71
C THR A 38 -23.48 13.90 6.08
N VAL A 39 -23.14 13.57 4.84
CA VAL A 39 -23.66 12.42 4.12
C VAL A 39 -22.53 11.44 3.89
N THR A 40 -22.70 10.21 4.35
CA THR A 40 -21.67 9.16 4.23
C THR A 40 -22.21 8.02 3.39
N VAL A 41 -21.47 7.67 2.33
CA VAL A 41 -21.58 6.38 1.65
C VAL A 41 -20.51 5.47 2.25
N ASP A 42 -20.96 4.55 3.10
CA ASP A 42 -20.12 3.48 3.60
C ASP A 42 -20.14 2.32 2.60
N ARG A 43 -18.96 1.78 2.30
CA ARG A 43 -18.80 0.63 1.40
C ARG A 43 -18.42 -0.64 2.16
N ASP A 44 -18.42 -0.62 3.50
CA ASP A 44 -18.07 -1.76 4.34
C ASP A 44 -16.72 -2.40 3.94
N GLY A 45 -15.75 -1.56 3.57
CA GLY A 45 -14.43 -2.00 3.09
C GLY A 45 -14.37 -2.45 1.62
N ALA A 46 -15.49 -2.45 0.89
CA ALA A 46 -15.51 -2.82 -0.52
C ALA A 46 -14.67 -1.86 -1.37
N LEU A 47 -13.68 -2.45 -2.05
CA LEU A 47 -12.75 -1.75 -2.92
C LEU A 47 -13.47 -1.14 -4.13
N TRP A 48 -12.98 0.03 -4.53
CA TRP A 48 -13.28 0.62 -5.83
C TRP A 48 -12.39 -0.01 -6.89
N SER A 49 -12.83 -0.20 -8.13
CA SER A 49 -11.90 -0.66 -9.16
C SER A 49 -10.85 0.44 -9.45
N PRO A 50 -9.57 0.09 -9.67
CA PRO A 50 -8.57 1.07 -10.08
C PRO A 50 -9.01 1.85 -11.32
N ALA A 51 -8.73 3.15 -11.37
CA ALA A 51 -9.13 4.05 -12.45
C ALA A 51 -10.66 4.14 -12.70
N GLN A 52 -11.49 3.58 -11.82
CA GLN A 52 -12.94 3.64 -11.97
C GLN A 52 -13.43 5.08 -11.88
N GLU A 53 -14.22 5.48 -12.87
CA GLU A 53 -14.94 6.74 -12.84
C GLU A 53 -16.27 6.59 -12.10
N VAL A 54 -16.51 7.46 -11.12
CA VAL A 54 -17.70 7.45 -10.28
C VAL A 54 -18.34 8.83 -10.30
N THR A 55 -19.61 8.89 -10.68
CA THR A 55 -20.42 10.11 -10.59
C THR A 55 -21.23 10.07 -9.30
N ALA A 56 -21.13 11.13 -8.51
CA ALA A 56 -21.93 11.35 -7.32
C ALA A 56 -23.01 12.39 -7.60
N SER A 57 -24.24 12.08 -7.21
CA SER A 57 -25.42 12.94 -7.36
C SER A 57 -25.99 13.25 -5.99
N LEU A 58 -25.90 14.52 -5.58
CA LEU A 58 -26.41 15.02 -4.31
C LEU A 58 -27.67 15.86 -4.54
N ASN A 59 -28.76 15.50 -3.89
CA ASN A 59 -30.00 16.29 -3.88
C ASN A 59 -30.36 16.68 -2.45
N TYR A 60 -30.78 17.93 -2.24
CA TYR A 60 -31.22 18.43 -0.94
C TYR A 60 -32.08 19.68 -1.07
N THR A 61 -32.88 19.98 -0.05
CA THR A 61 -33.66 21.21 0.07
C THR A 61 -33.02 22.15 1.09
N ALA A 62 -32.85 23.42 0.71
CA ALA A 62 -32.40 24.47 1.62
C ALA A 62 -33.30 25.69 1.51
N GLY A 63 -33.88 26.13 2.63
CA GLY A 63 -34.80 27.28 2.65
C GLY A 63 -36.08 27.08 1.82
N GLY A 64 -36.49 25.83 1.61
CA GLY A 64 -37.66 25.47 0.79
C GLY A 64 -37.39 25.34 -0.71
N SER A 65 -36.16 25.56 -1.16
CA SER A 65 -35.75 25.33 -2.56
C SER A 65 -34.94 24.06 -2.70
N GLU A 66 -35.33 23.21 -3.66
CA GLU A 66 -34.55 22.04 -4.06
C GLU A 66 -33.24 22.45 -4.74
N ARG A 67 -32.20 21.66 -4.52
CA ARG A 67 -30.87 21.83 -5.08
C ARG A 67 -30.33 20.46 -5.48
N SER A 68 -29.63 20.43 -6.61
CA SER A 68 -28.99 19.24 -7.15
C SER A 68 -27.57 19.59 -7.56
N VAL A 69 -26.62 18.73 -7.22
CA VAL A 69 -25.20 18.87 -7.55
C VAL A 69 -24.67 17.50 -7.99
N ASP A 70 -24.10 17.46 -9.19
CA ASP A 70 -23.41 16.29 -9.71
C ASP A 70 -21.92 16.58 -9.83
N TRP A 71 -21.08 15.62 -9.48
CA TRP A 71 -19.65 15.66 -9.76
C TRP A 71 -19.12 14.26 -10.04
N THR A 72 -18.00 14.19 -10.74
CA THR A 72 -17.33 12.94 -11.06
C THR A 72 -15.96 12.92 -10.42
N PHE A 73 -15.54 11.77 -9.92
CA PHE A 73 -14.18 11.51 -9.48
C PHE A 73 -13.67 10.20 -10.08
N THR A 74 -12.35 10.12 -10.26
CA THR A 74 -11.67 8.90 -10.72
C THR A 74 -10.93 8.30 -9.54
N VAL A 75 -11.12 7.01 -9.33
CA VAL A 75 -10.42 6.23 -8.29
C VAL A 75 -8.95 6.12 -8.69
N GLN A 76 -8.06 6.47 -7.76
CA GLN A 76 -6.62 6.36 -7.99
C GLN A 76 -6.23 4.90 -8.21
N ASP A 77 -5.24 4.66 -9.07
CA ASP A 77 -4.62 3.35 -9.19
C ASP A 77 -3.88 2.98 -7.89
N TYR A 78 -3.87 1.69 -7.57
CA TYR A 78 -3.23 1.19 -6.35
C TYR A 78 -2.64 -0.21 -6.55
N PRO A 79 -1.49 -0.53 -5.93
CA PRO A 79 -0.96 -1.88 -5.89
C PRO A 79 -1.95 -2.84 -5.22
N THR A 80 -1.96 -4.12 -5.62
CA THR A 80 -2.78 -5.15 -4.99
C THR A 80 -1.91 -6.34 -4.60
N LEU A 81 -2.00 -6.79 -3.35
CA LEU A 81 -1.32 -8.00 -2.90
C LEU A 81 -1.93 -9.25 -3.55
N SER A 82 -1.05 -10.07 -4.09
CA SER A 82 -1.31 -11.19 -4.97
C SER A 82 -0.37 -12.37 -4.75
N LYS A 83 0.81 -12.19 -4.14
CA LYS A 83 1.83 -13.25 -4.07
C LYS A 83 1.90 -13.94 -2.74
N GLY A 84 2.02 -15.27 -2.83
CA GLY A 84 2.37 -16.13 -1.71
C GLY A 84 1.45 -15.99 -0.49
N ARG A 85 0.15 -15.81 -0.67
CA ARG A 85 -0.85 -15.75 0.41
C ARG A 85 -0.96 -17.10 1.11
N THR A 86 -1.09 -17.10 2.44
CA THR A 86 -1.66 -18.22 3.23
C THR A 86 -2.91 -17.76 3.98
N ASP A 87 -3.65 -18.69 4.59
CA ASP A 87 -4.91 -18.35 5.26
C ASP A 87 -4.70 -17.51 6.54
N VAL A 88 -5.71 -16.71 6.89
CA VAL A 88 -5.75 -16.00 8.19
C VAL A 88 -5.58 -17.00 9.34
N GLY A 89 -4.77 -16.66 10.33
CA GLY A 89 -4.41 -17.51 11.46
C GLY A 89 -3.28 -18.50 11.16
N SER A 90 -2.68 -18.47 9.97
CA SER A 90 -1.57 -19.36 9.62
C SER A 90 -0.21 -18.91 10.17
N GLY A 91 -0.09 -17.65 10.61
CA GLY A 91 1.15 -17.08 11.13
C GLY A 91 1.55 -17.62 12.50
N SER A 92 2.86 -17.69 12.74
CA SER A 92 3.48 -18.13 13.99
C SER A 92 4.79 -17.36 14.25
N ASP A 93 5.29 -17.42 15.48
CA ASP A 93 6.49 -16.68 15.90
C ASP A 93 6.34 -15.16 15.69
N SER A 94 5.57 -14.53 16.57
CA SER A 94 5.28 -13.07 16.54
C SER A 94 6.56 -12.25 16.29
N GLY A 95 6.40 -11.17 15.51
CA GLY A 95 7.46 -10.18 15.24
C GLY A 95 8.02 -10.21 13.82
N PHE A 96 9.22 -9.66 13.69
CA PHE A 96 9.95 -9.46 12.45
C PHE A 96 11.34 -10.09 12.54
N GLU A 97 11.83 -10.59 11.41
CA GLU A 97 13.25 -10.83 11.22
C GLU A 97 13.90 -9.53 10.76
N PHE A 98 14.95 -9.09 11.46
CA PHE A 98 15.67 -7.86 11.21
C PHE A 98 17.15 -8.20 10.96
N ARG A 99 17.58 -8.22 9.70
CA ARG A 99 18.97 -8.50 9.32
C ARG A 99 19.70 -7.21 8.99
N ILE A 100 20.63 -6.80 9.85
CA ILE A 100 21.42 -5.59 9.68
C ILE A 100 22.77 -5.90 9.02
N PHE A 101 23.20 -5.02 8.12
CA PHE A 101 24.53 -5.02 7.54
C PHE A 101 25.09 -3.60 7.63
N GLN A 102 26.19 -3.43 8.34
CA GLN A 102 26.94 -2.18 8.45
C GLN A 102 28.32 -2.35 7.84
N THR A 103 28.82 -1.33 7.12
CA THR A 103 30.19 -1.31 6.58
C THR A 103 30.99 -0.19 7.22
N ALA A 104 32.32 -0.33 7.26
CA ALA A 104 33.20 0.72 7.79
C ALA A 104 33.33 1.92 6.84
N THR A 105 32.96 1.76 5.57
CA THR A 105 32.96 2.82 4.57
C THR A 105 31.56 3.32 4.29
N SER A 106 31.44 4.63 4.06
CA SER A 106 30.18 5.30 3.74
C SER A 106 29.68 4.88 2.35
N ARG A 107 28.36 4.80 2.21
CA ARG A 107 27.66 4.46 0.97
C ARG A 107 26.62 5.53 0.62
N GLY A 108 26.06 5.43 -0.59
CA GLY A 108 24.96 6.29 -1.00
C GLY A 108 23.62 5.93 -0.35
N ASN A 109 22.74 6.91 -0.25
CA ASN A 109 21.36 6.73 0.19
C ASN A 109 20.45 6.38 -0.99
N ASN A 110 20.59 5.16 -1.51
CA ASN A 110 19.76 4.62 -2.58
C ASN A 110 19.52 3.11 -2.41
N THR A 111 18.42 2.64 -3.00
CA THR A 111 17.96 1.25 -2.94
C THR A 111 18.99 0.27 -3.51
N ALA A 112 19.65 0.62 -4.62
CA ALA A 112 20.57 -0.30 -5.30
C ALA A 112 21.80 -0.64 -4.44
N ASP A 113 22.38 0.38 -3.79
CA ASP A 113 23.51 0.19 -2.87
C ASP A 113 23.09 -0.59 -1.61
N ALA A 114 21.90 -0.31 -1.06
CA ALA A 114 21.38 -1.03 0.09
C ALA A 114 21.15 -2.53 -0.20
N GLU A 115 20.55 -2.85 -1.34
CA GLU A 115 20.38 -4.24 -1.79
C GLU A 115 21.73 -4.94 -2.00
N ALA A 116 22.71 -4.24 -2.61
CA ALA A 116 24.06 -4.78 -2.78
C ALA A 116 24.77 -5.02 -1.44
N GLN A 117 24.58 -4.13 -0.45
CA GLN A 117 25.14 -4.24 0.90
C GLN A 117 24.52 -5.45 1.63
N LEU A 118 23.19 -5.56 1.62
CA LEU A 118 22.46 -6.70 2.20
C LEU A 118 22.79 -8.04 1.52
N ALA A 119 23.19 -8.01 0.25
CA ALA A 119 23.69 -9.17 -0.48
C ALA A 119 25.19 -9.47 -0.24
N GLY A 120 25.92 -8.63 0.51
CA GLY A 120 27.36 -8.77 0.75
C GLY A 120 28.22 -8.57 -0.50
N THR A 121 27.72 -7.81 -1.48
CA THR A 121 28.39 -7.56 -2.77
C THR A 121 28.82 -6.11 -2.96
N TRP A 122 28.40 -5.22 -2.07
CA TRP A 122 28.78 -3.81 -2.09
C TRP A 122 30.27 -3.62 -1.78
N ALA A 123 30.88 -2.61 -2.43
CA ALA A 123 32.30 -2.25 -2.31
C ALA A 123 33.29 -3.44 -2.35
N ASP A 124 33.14 -4.30 -3.37
CA ASP A 124 33.95 -5.53 -3.54
C ASP A 124 33.82 -6.55 -2.39
N GLY A 125 32.67 -6.53 -1.70
CA GLY A 125 32.34 -7.48 -0.63
C GLY A 125 32.94 -7.09 0.72
N GLU A 126 32.80 -5.82 1.10
CA GLU A 126 33.22 -5.37 2.43
C GLU A 126 32.57 -6.20 3.55
N GLU A 127 33.33 -6.39 4.64
CA GLU A 127 32.87 -7.15 5.80
C GLU A 127 31.77 -6.39 6.54
N ASN A 128 30.79 -7.13 7.04
CA ASN A 128 29.79 -6.60 7.95
C ASN A 128 30.42 -6.33 9.33
N VAL A 129 30.34 -5.09 9.81
CA VAL A 129 30.87 -4.65 11.10
C VAL A 129 29.79 -4.37 12.15
N ALA A 130 28.52 -4.71 11.89
CA ALA A 130 27.46 -4.63 12.90
C ALA A 130 27.77 -5.55 14.10
N ASP A 131 27.39 -5.14 15.32
CA ASP A 131 27.63 -5.94 16.53
C ASP A 131 26.73 -7.19 16.57
N PRO A 132 27.28 -8.42 16.60
CA PRO A 132 26.49 -9.64 16.67
C PRO A 132 25.94 -9.97 18.08
N ALA A 133 26.17 -9.13 19.10
CA ALA A 133 25.70 -9.40 20.45
C ALA A 133 24.17 -9.56 20.51
N GLY A 134 23.71 -10.73 20.99
CA GLY A 134 22.26 -11.03 21.08
C GLY A 134 21.61 -11.44 19.76
N SER A 135 22.41 -11.65 18.70
CA SER A 135 21.92 -12.08 17.40
C SER A 135 21.54 -13.56 17.33
N GLU A 136 20.82 -13.87 16.26
CA GLU A 136 20.38 -15.20 15.86
C GLU A 136 21.29 -15.75 14.75
N THR A 137 21.07 -17.02 14.38
CA THR A 137 21.75 -17.58 13.20
C THR A 137 21.16 -17.01 11.92
N SER A 138 21.99 -16.35 11.10
CA SER A 138 21.62 -15.83 9.79
C SER A 138 21.98 -16.80 8.67
N ASP A 139 21.05 -17.03 7.74
CA ASP A 139 21.29 -17.80 6.51
C ASP A 139 21.88 -16.94 5.37
N GLY A 140 22.04 -15.63 5.59
CA GLY A 140 22.56 -14.66 4.63
C GLY A 140 23.60 -13.70 5.23
N PRO A 141 24.18 -12.82 4.39
CA PRO A 141 25.12 -11.79 4.85
C PRO A 141 24.45 -10.82 5.82
N GLY A 142 25.15 -10.41 6.87
CA GLY A 142 24.61 -9.56 7.92
C GLY A 142 24.49 -10.26 9.28
N VAL A 143 23.98 -9.53 10.27
CA VAL A 143 23.63 -10.03 11.60
C VAL A 143 22.11 -10.06 11.71
N LEU A 144 21.53 -11.20 12.11
CA LEU A 144 20.07 -11.36 12.24
C LEU A 144 19.61 -11.13 13.68
N PHE A 145 18.53 -10.40 13.84
CA PHE A 145 17.80 -10.21 15.10
C PHE A 145 16.32 -10.54 14.92
N ASN A 146 15.70 -10.99 15.99
CA ASN A 146 14.25 -11.11 16.09
C ASN A 146 13.73 -9.93 16.91
N VAL A 147 12.83 -9.13 16.33
CA VAL A 147 12.30 -7.93 16.98
C VAL A 147 10.77 -7.96 16.99
N ASP A 148 10.16 -7.41 18.04
CA ASP A 148 8.71 -7.43 18.20
C ASP A 148 8.05 -6.31 17.39
N LEU A 149 8.67 -5.12 17.35
CA LEU A 149 8.17 -3.91 16.71
C LEU A 149 9.28 -3.25 15.88
N ILE A 150 8.89 -2.45 14.89
CA ILE A 150 9.79 -1.53 14.19
C ILE A 150 9.49 -0.12 14.71
N ASN A 151 10.21 0.27 15.77
CA ASN A 151 10.17 1.59 16.40
C ASN A 151 11.55 1.89 17.00
N MET A 152 12.48 2.37 16.17
CA MET A 152 13.90 2.39 16.54
C MET A 152 14.60 3.70 16.18
N ASP A 153 15.55 4.09 17.01
CA ASP A 153 16.50 5.19 16.84
C ASP A 153 17.92 4.70 17.18
N GLN A 154 18.96 5.22 16.54
CA GLN A 154 20.35 4.79 16.79
C GLN A 154 20.81 4.92 18.24
N ASP A 155 20.24 5.87 19.00
CA ASP A 155 20.57 6.14 20.39
C ASP A 155 19.42 5.73 21.34
N GLY A 156 18.34 5.13 20.80
CA GLY A 156 17.10 4.84 21.54
C GLY A 156 16.38 6.11 22.03
N ASN A 157 16.58 7.24 21.37
CA ASN A 157 15.88 8.49 21.67
C ASN A 157 14.52 8.54 20.96
N ALA A 158 13.60 9.34 21.51
CA ALA A 158 12.29 9.56 20.90
C ALA A 158 12.40 10.24 19.52
N GLN A 159 12.21 9.46 18.45
CA GLN A 159 12.11 9.94 17.07
C GLN A 159 10.75 9.60 16.46
N GLY A 160 10.38 10.29 15.39
CA GLY A 160 9.09 10.05 14.74
C GLY A 160 7.87 10.40 15.62
N VAL A 161 6.82 9.58 15.53
CA VAL A 161 5.53 9.83 16.19
C VAL A 161 5.29 8.91 17.39
N PHE A 162 5.91 7.72 17.40
CA PHE A 162 5.80 6.74 18.46
C PHE A 162 6.88 7.01 19.49
N ARG A 163 6.47 7.41 20.70
CA ARG A 163 7.40 7.78 21.78
C ARG A 163 6.74 7.59 23.13
N ASP A 164 7.54 7.48 24.20
CA ASP A 164 7.04 7.45 25.58
C ASP A 164 6.41 8.81 25.96
N SER A 165 5.10 8.93 25.75
CA SER A 165 4.30 10.09 26.14
C SER A 165 3.64 9.90 27.51
N GLY A 166 3.51 8.65 27.96
CA GLY A 166 2.86 8.28 29.22
C GLY A 166 1.35 8.55 29.25
N ASP A 167 0.71 8.71 28.08
CA ASP A 167 -0.72 9.01 27.93
C ASP A 167 -1.58 7.81 27.51
N GLY A 168 -0.95 6.65 27.24
CA GLY A 168 -1.61 5.42 26.83
C GLY A 168 -2.28 5.49 25.47
N SER A 169 -1.95 6.50 24.66
CA SER A 169 -2.42 6.58 23.26
C SER A 169 -1.84 5.44 22.41
N SER A 170 -2.37 5.24 21.20
CA SER A 170 -1.82 4.24 20.28
C SER A 170 -0.40 4.56 19.81
N THR A 171 0.06 5.80 20.05
CA THR A 171 1.41 6.30 19.77
C THR A 171 2.31 6.36 21.00
N ASP A 172 1.83 5.97 22.18
CA ASP A 172 2.62 5.91 23.41
C ASP A 172 3.46 4.63 23.44
N ARG A 173 4.62 4.66 22.78
CA ARG A 173 5.52 3.51 22.58
C ARG A 173 6.96 3.96 22.70
N VAL A 174 7.74 3.29 23.55
CA VAL A 174 9.16 3.61 23.71
C VAL A 174 9.94 3.20 22.46
N ASP A 175 10.86 4.04 21.99
CA ASP A 175 11.84 3.70 20.96
C ASP A 175 12.89 2.73 21.50
N ASP A 176 13.25 1.74 20.69
CA ASP A 176 14.36 0.83 20.96
C ASP A 176 15.63 1.28 20.23
N PRO A 177 16.83 0.95 20.74
CA PRO A 177 18.05 1.09 19.95
C PRO A 177 18.00 0.17 18.71
N ILE A 178 18.56 0.62 17.58
CA ILE A 178 18.71 -0.22 16.38
C ILE A 178 19.62 -1.43 16.72
N PRO A 179 19.14 -2.68 16.60
CA PRO A 179 19.95 -3.85 16.94
C PRO A 179 21.23 -3.96 16.11
N GLY A 180 22.34 -4.26 16.79
CA GLY A 180 23.67 -4.33 16.18
C GLY A 180 24.35 -2.99 15.92
N ILE A 181 23.74 -1.88 16.38
CA ILE A 181 24.22 -0.51 16.21
C ILE A 181 24.29 0.19 17.58
N PRO A 182 25.36 0.94 17.90
CA PRO A 182 26.59 1.10 17.12
C PRO A 182 27.29 -0.23 16.89
N GLY A 183 27.93 -0.38 15.72
CA GLY A 183 28.65 -1.60 15.38
C GLY A 183 30.00 -1.68 16.08
N LEU A 184 30.82 -2.64 15.64
CA LEU A 184 32.15 -2.95 16.20
C LEU A 184 33.19 -1.83 15.99
N THR A 185 32.85 -0.80 15.21
CA THR A 185 33.67 0.38 14.95
C THR A 185 33.20 1.62 15.71
N ASP A 186 32.22 1.47 16.61
CA ASP A 186 31.53 2.55 17.34
C ASP A 186 30.76 3.54 16.43
N SER A 187 30.59 3.23 15.14
CA SER A 187 29.82 4.04 14.19
C SER A 187 28.34 3.67 14.22
N THR A 188 27.49 4.68 14.00
CA THR A 188 26.04 4.54 13.76
C THR A 188 25.68 4.81 12.30
N ASP A 189 26.67 4.83 11.40
CA ASP A 189 26.46 5.19 10.00
C ASP A 189 26.61 3.98 9.07
N ALA A 190 26.25 4.17 7.80
CA ALA A 190 26.59 3.27 6.69
C ALA A 190 26.02 1.85 6.85
N MET A 191 24.76 1.79 7.25
CA MET A 191 24.02 0.55 7.51
C MET A 191 22.77 0.39 6.64
N SER A 192 22.45 -0.86 6.32
CA SER A 192 21.17 -1.26 5.74
C SER A 192 20.58 -2.41 6.53
N ALA A 193 19.26 -2.40 6.74
CA ALA A 193 18.50 -3.47 7.36
C ALA A 193 17.53 -4.09 6.35
N GLU A 194 17.46 -5.43 6.33
CA GLU A 194 16.35 -6.17 5.74
C GLU A 194 15.38 -6.58 6.84
N ILE A 195 14.10 -6.27 6.63
CA ILE A 195 13.02 -6.52 7.58
C ILE A 195 12.02 -7.44 6.90
N LEU A 196 11.92 -8.68 7.37
CA LEU A 196 11.00 -9.68 6.84
C LEU A 196 9.88 -9.95 7.85
N ALA A 197 8.65 -9.94 7.34
CA ALA A 197 7.49 -10.38 8.11
C ALA A 197 6.46 -11.07 7.22
N TYR A 198 5.67 -11.92 7.83
CA TYR A 198 4.39 -12.38 7.33
C TYR A 198 3.31 -11.55 8.02
N ILE A 199 2.66 -10.64 7.30
CA ILE A 199 1.64 -9.72 7.85
C ILE A 199 0.24 -10.30 7.61
N GLU A 200 -0.56 -10.39 8.66
CA GLU A 200 -1.95 -10.85 8.61
C GLU A 200 -2.91 -9.69 8.30
N PHE A 201 -3.59 -9.77 7.17
CA PHE A 201 -4.69 -8.90 6.79
C PHE A 201 -6.01 -9.65 7.01
N PRO A 202 -6.80 -9.30 8.05
CA PRO A 202 -7.94 -10.11 8.48
C PRO A 202 -9.15 -10.03 7.54
N SER A 203 -9.17 -9.05 6.65
CA SER A 203 -10.27 -8.79 5.71
C SER A 203 -9.74 -8.30 4.37
N ALA A 204 -10.54 -8.45 3.31
CA ALA A 204 -10.29 -7.69 2.09
C ALA A 204 -10.53 -6.19 2.36
N GLY A 205 -9.78 -5.32 1.70
CA GLY A 205 -9.88 -3.87 1.87
C GLY A 205 -8.67 -3.11 1.36
N TYR A 206 -8.73 -1.79 1.48
CA TYR A 206 -7.61 -0.90 1.20
C TYR A 206 -6.86 -0.63 2.51
N TYR A 207 -5.57 -0.96 2.54
CA TYR A 207 -4.72 -0.78 3.70
C TYR A 207 -3.75 0.37 3.44
N GLN A 208 -3.54 1.19 4.47
CA GLN A 208 -2.57 2.28 4.45
C GLN A 208 -1.49 2.00 5.49
N MET A 209 -0.25 2.17 5.06
CA MET A 209 0.94 2.04 5.89
C MET A 209 1.72 3.34 5.88
N ILE A 210 2.45 3.57 6.96
CA ILE A 210 3.40 4.67 7.09
C ILE A 210 4.74 4.07 7.51
N PHE A 211 5.78 4.45 6.77
CA PHE A 211 7.17 4.20 7.12
C PHE A 211 7.83 5.55 7.43
N ASN A 212 8.18 5.76 8.70
CA ASN A 212 9.04 6.88 9.10
C ASN A 212 10.49 6.43 8.94
N SER A 213 11.34 7.20 8.27
CA SER A 213 12.75 6.82 8.16
C SER A 213 13.71 8.00 8.08
N ASP A 214 14.91 7.75 8.56
CA ASP A 214 16.16 8.49 8.36
C ASP A 214 17.23 7.43 8.08
N ASP A 215 17.66 7.15 6.85
CA ASP A 215 17.36 7.85 5.60
C ASP A 215 16.21 7.20 4.81
N GLY A 216 16.51 6.22 3.95
CA GLY A 216 15.61 5.71 2.92
C GLY A 216 15.10 4.30 3.18
N PHE A 217 14.06 3.92 2.43
CA PHE A 217 13.45 2.60 2.58
C PHE A 217 12.73 2.17 1.30
N ARG A 218 12.43 0.87 1.22
CA ARG A 218 11.57 0.28 0.19
C ARG A 218 10.80 -0.91 0.76
N VAL A 219 9.50 -0.98 0.53
CA VAL A 219 8.60 -2.08 0.94
C VAL A 219 8.08 -2.82 -0.27
N THR A 220 8.13 -4.15 -0.23
CA THR A 220 7.76 -5.06 -1.33
C THR A 220 6.96 -6.26 -0.84
N GLU A 221 6.18 -6.83 -1.76
CA GLU A 221 5.19 -7.90 -1.54
C GLU A 221 5.77 -9.29 -1.21
N THR A 222 7.06 -9.54 -1.39
CA THR A 222 7.61 -10.88 -1.12
C THR A 222 8.87 -10.77 -0.29
N HIS A 223 9.37 -11.91 0.23
CA HIS A 223 10.69 -11.97 0.85
C HIS A 223 11.84 -12.03 -0.17
N GLY A 224 11.57 -11.93 -1.47
CA GLY A 224 12.59 -11.89 -2.51
C GLY A 224 13.25 -10.51 -2.66
N ALA A 225 14.37 -10.48 -3.39
CA ALA A 225 15.07 -9.25 -3.78
C ALA A 225 15.10 -9.10 -5.30
N GLY A 226 15.40 -7.89 -5.80
CA GLY A 226 15.44 -7.59 -7.24
C GLY A 226 14.15 -7.99 -7.96
N ASP A 227 14.27 -8.71 -9.08
CA ASP A 227 13.12 -9.20 -9.86
C ASP A 227 12.20 -10.14 -9.08
N ALA A 228 12.70 -10.78 -8.02
CA ALA A 228 11.93 -11.67 -7.17
C ALA A 228 11.18 -10.95 -6.04
N ALA A 229 11.39 -9.63 -5.86
CA ALA A 229 10.77 -8.86 -4.77
C ALA A 229 9.25 -8.74 -4.87
N GLY A 230 8.70 -8.95 -6.07
CA GLY A 230 7.28 -8.74 -6.34
C GLY A 230 6.94 -7.26 -6.45
N MET A 231 5.68 -6.92 -6.16
CA MET A 231 5.21 -5.54 -6.27
C MET A 231 5.87 -4.61 -5.24
N GLU A 232 6.24 -3.40 -5.65
CA GLU A 232 6.64 -2.32 -4.76
C GLU A 232 5.40 -1.64 -4.18
N LEU A 233 5.36 -1.53 -2.84
CA LEU A 233 4.21 -0.99 -2.11
C LEU A 233 4.47 0.45 -1.66
N GLY A 234 5.70 0.77 -1.28
CA GLY A 234 6.12 2.09 -0.82
C GLY A 234 7.63 2.24 -0.86
N VAL A 235 8.10 3.46 -1.15
CA VAL A 235 9.52 3.75 -1.29
C VAL A 235 9.80 5.21 -0.92
N PHE A 236 10.97 5.44 -0.32
CA PHE A 236 11.64 6.73 -0.35
C PHE A 236 13.10 6.50 -0.72
N GLU A 237 13.48 6.94 -1.92
CA GLU A 237 14.83 6.77 -2.46
C GLU A 237 15.63 8.07 -2.33
N GLY A 238 16.43 8.17 -1.28
CA GLY A 238 17.30 9.33 -1.04
C GLY A 238 17.72 9.42 0.41
N GLY A 239 18.46 10.49 0.73
CA GLY A 239 18.73 10.89 2.11
C GLY A 239 17.67 11.84 2.66
N ARG A 240 17.28 11.69 3.93
CA ARG A 240 16.36 12.58 4.65
C ARG A 240 16.53 12.40 6.15
N GLY A 241 16.20 13.44 6.92
CA GLY A 241 15.96 13.26 8.35
C GLY A 241 14.62 12.56 8.63
N ALA A 242 14.42 12.13 9.88
CA ALA A 242 13.19 11.48 10.38
C ALA A 242 11.90 12.08 9.78
N SER A 243 11.20 11.33 8.93
CA SER A 243 10.01 11.81 8.22
C SER A 243 9.14 10.66 7.73
N ASP A 244 7.83 10.89 7.67
CA ASP A 244 6.85 9.91 7.22
C ASP A 244 6.78 9.80 5.69
N THR A 245 6.66 8.57 5.19
CA THR A 245 6.09 8.27 3.87
C THR A 245 4.86 7.40 4.05
N GLN A 246 3.70 7.90 3.64
CA GLN A 246 2.45 7.14 3.62
C GLN A 246 2.23 6.53 2.23
N PHE A 247 1.85 5.26 2.21
CA PHE A 247 1.50 4.52 0.99
C PHE A 247 0.32 3.58 1.28
N GLY A 248 -0.28 3.03 0.23
CA GLY A 248 -1.41 2.13 0.40
C GLY A 248 -1.56 1.16 -0.77
N PHE A 249 -2.29 0.09 -0.50
CA PHE A 249 -2.49 -1.02 -1.42
C PHE A 249 -3.77 -1.77 -1.07
N ALA A 250 -4.29 -2.53 -2.02
CA ALA A 250 -5.43 -3.39 -1.81
C ALA A 250 -5.02 -4.80 -1.38
N VAL A 251 -5.84 -5.37 -0.52
CA VAL A 251 -5.91 -6.79 -0.23
C VAL A 251 -7.28 -7.25 -0.68
N ILE A 252 -7.34 -8.08 -1.72
CA ILE A 252 -8.61 -8.56 -2.27
C ILE A 252 -9.08 -9.88 -1.64
N GLU A 253 -8.17 -10.60 -1.00
CA GLU A 253 -8.47 -11.80 -0.21
C GLU A 253 -7.76 -11.70 1.15
N ALA A 254 -8.51 -11.83 2.24
CA ALA A 254 -7.95 -11.87 3.58
C ALA A 254 -6.92 -13.00 3.70
N GLY A 255 -5.78 -12.76 4.37
CA GLY A 255 -4.73 -13.77 4.48
C GLY A 255 -3.46 -13.24 5.12
N VAL A 256 -2.46 -14.11 5.19
CA VAL A 256 -1.12 -13.81 5.67
C VAL A 256 -0.18 -13.74 4.46
N TYR A 257 0.46 -12.59 4.27
CA TYR A 257 1.29 -12.29 3.11
C TYR A 257 2.74 -12.07 3.54
N PRO A 258 3.74 -12.59 2.80
CA PRO A 258 5.12 -12.17 3.01
C PRO A 258 5.21 -10.69 2.67
N ILE A 259 5.95 -9.91 3.44
CA ILE A 259 6.27 -8.51 3.13
C ILE A 259 7.72 -8.30 3.54
N ARG A 260 8.48 -7.64 2.67
CA ARG A 260 9.86 -7.26 2.92
C ARG A 260 9.98 -5.75 2.90
N ALA A 261 10.61 -5.18 3.91
CA ALA A 261 11.16 -3.85 3.83
C ALA A 261 12.68 -3.91 3.80
N ILE A 262 13.30 -2.99 3.09
CA ILE A 262 14.67 -2.59 3.37
C ILE A 262 14.66 -1.16 3.89
N TRP A 263 15.53 -0.87 4.83
CA TRP A 263 15.81 0.47 5.33
C TRP A 263 17.31 0.69 5.30
N TYR A 264 17.74 1.93 5.08
CA TYR A 264 19.15 2.23 4.93
C TYR A 264 19.48 3.66 5.34
N GLU A 265 20.66 3.84 5.93
CA GLU A 265 21.20 5.12 6.41
C GLU A 265 22.67 5.26 6.01
N GLY A 266 23.08 6.42 5.48
CA GLY A 266 24.42 6.61 4.89
C GLY A 266 25.35 7.54 5.66
N GLY A 267 24.80 8.39 6.53
CA GLY A 267 25.51 9.23 7.49
C GLY A 267 24.58 10.24 8.17
N GLY A 268 24.67 10.37 9.50
CA GLY A 268 23.91 11.38 10.26
C GLY A 268 23.06 10.82 11.40
N GLY A 269 21.75 11.11 11.35
CA GLY A 269 20.77 10.52 12.27
C GLY A 269 20.24 9.23 11.66
N ALA A 270 19.72 8.32 12.48
CA ALA A 270 19.15 7.08 11.97
C ALA A 270 17.94 6.67 12.81
N ASN A 271 16.80 6.52 12.14
CA ASN A 271 15.58 6.02 12.78
C ASN A 271 14.67 5.31 11.77
N LEU A 272 13.80 4.45 12.30
CA LEU A 272 12.76 3.78 11.53
C LEU A 272 11.53 3.44 12.38
N GLU A 273 10.35 3.73 11.84
CA GLU A 273 9.08 3.26 12.39
C GLU A 273 8.23 2.65 11.27
N TRP A 274 7.57 1.51 11.52
CA TRP A 274 6.66 0.92 10.54
C TRP A 274 5.29 0.57 11.12
N SER A 275 4.25 1.09 10.48
CA SER A 275 2.93 1.23 11.08
C SER A 275 1.80 1.22 10.04
N THR A 276 0.58 0.99 10.53
CA THR A 276 -0.68 1.14 9.78
C THR A 276 -1.50 2.32 10.29
N THR A 277 -2.38 2.85 9.45
CA THR A 277 -3.30 3.94 9.80
C THR A 277 -4.68 3.74 9.20
N ASP A 278 -5.71 4.23 9.87
CA ASP A 278 -7.08 4.39 9.34
C ASP A 278 -7.36 5.83 8.85
N GLY A 279 -6.33 6.68 8.82
CA GLY A 279 -6.40 8.11 8.51
C GLY A 279 -6.69 9.02 9.71
N ALA A 280 -7.11 8.47 10.85
CA ALA A 280 -7.36 9.20 12.08
C ALA A 280 -6.38 8.82 13.22
N SER A 281 -6.06 7.54 13.31
CA SER A 281 -5.16 6.93 14.29
C SER A 281 -4.07 6.11 13.59
N ARG A 282 -3.02 5.80 14.33
CA ARG A 282 -1.83 5.08 13.83
C ARG A 282 -1.40 4.04 14.85
N TRP A 283 -0.98 2.87 14.35
CA TRP A 283 -0.54 1.74 15.17
C TRP A 283 0.70 1.11 14.57
N LEU A 284 1.71 0.83 15.40
CA LEU A 284 2.84 0.01 14.97
C LEU A 284 2.32 -1.36 14.52
N ILE A 285 2.91 -1.91 13.46
CA ILE A 285 2.60 -3.27 13.06
C ILE A 285 3.12 -4.22 14.14
N ASN A 286 2.34 -5.22 14.47
CA ASN A 286 2.54 -6.19 15.56
C ASN A 286 2.37 -5.65 16.98
N ASP A 287 1.81 -4.46 17.13
CA ASP A 287 1.52 -3.92 18.45
C ASP A 287 0.44 -4.72 19.20
N SER A 288 0.47 -4.62 20.53
CA SER A 288 -0.55 -5.15 21.44
C SER A 288 -1.94 -4.51 21.29
N ASP A 289 -2.05 -3.34 20.66
CA ASP A 289 -3.33 -2.71 20.34
C ASP A 289 -4.17 -3.61 19.42
N SER A 290 -5.45 -3.81 19.75
CA SER A 290 -6.35 -4.67 18.99
C SER A 290 -6.59 -4.23 17.54
N ASN A 291 -6.29 -2.98 17.20
CA ASN A 291 -6.41 -2.45 15.85
C ASN A 291 -5.14 -2.63 15.00
N ALA A 292 -4.02 -2.99 15.62
CA ALA A 292 -2.78 -3.24 14.90
C ALA A 292 -2.87 -4.52 14.06
N LEU A 293 -2.28 -4.49 12.87
CA LEU A 293 -2.05 -5.73 12.12
C LEU A 293 -1.01 -6.59 12.84
N LYS A 294 -1.14 -7.90 12.75
CA LYS A 294 -0.16 -8.83 13.33
C LYS A 294 0.95 -9.11 12.33
N ALA A 295 2.17 -9.29 12.83
CA ALA A 295 3.30 -9.77 12.05
C ALA A 295 3.89 -11.04 12.65
N PHE A 296 4.44 -11.87 11.78
CA PHE A 296 4.95 -13.18 12.12
C PHE A 296 6.26 -13.44 11.37
N ARG A 297 7.18 -14.16 12.00
CA ARG A 297 8.43 -14.60 11.38
C ARG A 297 8.28 -15.91 10.64
N SER A 298 7.26 -16.70 10.98
CA SER A 298 6.94 -17.94 10.28
C SER A 298 5.45 -18.07 10.00
N ARG A 299 5.11 -19.04 9.15
CA ARG A 299 3.73 -19.36 8.82
C ARG A 299 3.58 -20.82 8.42
N SER A 300 2.36 -21.31 8.51
CA SER A 300 1.95 -22.64 8.06
C SER A 300 1.07 -22.57 6.81
N GLY A 301 0.74 -23.73 6.23
CA GLY A 301 -0.06 -23.82 5.02
C GLY A 301 0.77 -23.77 3.73
N THR A 302 0.11 -23.98 2.60
CA THR A 302 0.74 -23.90 1.27
C THR A 302 0.49 -22.51 0.69
N PRO A 303 1.54 -21.72 0.40
CA PRO A 303 1.36 -20.41 -0.22
C PRO A 303 0.69 -20.54 -1.59
N SER A 304 -0.22 -19.62 -1.89
CA SER A 304 -0.90 -19.51 -3.19
C SER A 304 -0.94 -18.07 -3.65
N ASP A 305 -0.84 -17.85 -4.95
CA ASP A 305 -1.06 -16.53 -5.52
C ASP A 305 -2.57 -16.26 -5.65
N VAL A 306 -2.97 -15.02 -5.35
CA VAL A 306 -4.32 -14.53 -5.55
C VAL A 306 -4.46 -14.02 -6.98
N ALA A 307 -5.50 -14.48 -7.67
CA ALA A 307 -5.82 -13.98 -8.99
C ALA A 307 -6.27 -12.52 -8.87
N LEU A 308 -5.46 -11.60 -9.37
CA LEU A 308 -5.85 -10.21 -9.47
C LEU A 308 -7.08 -10.11 -10.39
N PRO A 309 -8.10 -9.29 -10.03
CA PRO A 309 -9.12 -8.92 -10.99
C PRO A 309 -8.39 -8.35 -12.20
N SER A 310 -8.81 -8.72 -13.41
CA SER A 310 -8.22 -8.16 -14.61
C SER A 310 -8.18 -6.64 -14.44
N SER A 311 -6.98 -6.05 -14.39
CA SER A 311 -6.83 -4.61 -14.54
C SER A 311 -7.72 -4.23 -15.70
N GLY A 312 -8.53 -3.18 -15.55
CA GLY A 312 -9.45 -2.76 -16.60
C GLY A 312 -8.83 -2.96 -17.97
N GLY A 313 -9.59 -3.58 -18.87
CA GLY A 313 -9.09 -4.07 -20.13
C GLY A 313 -8.28 -3.00 -20.86
N SER A 314 -7.20 -3.42 -21.50
CA SER A 314 -6.38 -2.53 -22.31
C SER A 314 -6.29 -3.07 -23.72
N ILE A 315 -6.26 -2.17 -24.69
CA ILE A 315 -5.93 -2.52 -26.07
C ILE A 315 -4.40 -2.50 -26.17
N ALA A 316 -3.78 -3.67 -26.28
CA ALA A 316 -2.34 -3.83 -26.42
C ALA A 316 -1.87 -3.48 -27.84
N SER A 317 -2.64 -3.88 -28.85
CA SER A 317 -2.34 -3.55 -30.24
C SER A 317 -3.59 -3.57 -31.13
N VAL A 318 -3.57 -2.78 -32.20
CA VAL A 318 -4.55 -2.83 -33.30
C VAL A 318 -3.79 -2.86 -34.61
N GLY A 319 -4.02 -3.90 -35.41
CA GLY A 319 -3.35 -4.09 -36.69
C GLY A 319 -4.29 -4.65 -37.76
N LEU A 320 -3.79 -4.72 -39.00
CA LEU A 320 -4.45 -5.41 -40.09
C LEU A 320 -3.71 -6.72 -40.39
N SER A 321 -4.45 -7.83 -40.47
CA SER A 321 -3.92 -9.13 -40.88
C SER A 321 -4.94 -9.86 -41.74
N GLU A 322 -4.51 -10.37 -42.90
CA GLU A 322 -5.36 -11.10 -43.85
C GLU A 322 -6.67 -10.36 -44.24
N GLY A 323 -6.65 -9.01 -44.23
CA GLY A 323 -7.81 -8.18 -44.54
C GLY A 323 -8.75 -7.90 -43.36
N ASN A 324 -8.49 -8.49 -42.18
CA ASN A 324 -9.23 -8.25 -40.95
C ASN A 324 -8.51 -7.24 -40.05
N VAL A 325 -9.27 -6.54 -39.22
CA VAL A 325 -8.76 -5.82 -38.05
C VAL A 325 -8.49 -6.85 -36.95
N VAL A 326 -7.27 -6.87 -36.43
CA VAL A 326 -6.84 -7.73 -35.33
C VAL A 326 -6.54 -6.85 -34.12
N ILE A 327 -7.19 -7.14 -33.01
CA ILE A 327 -7.13 -6.39 -31.77
C ILE A 327 -6.59 -7.32 -30.69
N GLU A 328 -5.41 -7.03 -30.17
CA GLU A 328 -4.89 -7.67 -28.97
C GLU A 328 -5.30 -6.83 -27.77
N TYR A 329 -5.94 -7.47 -26.79
CA TYR A 329 -6.45 -6.81 -25.61
C TYR A 329 -6.42 -7.71 -24.37
N SER A 330 -6.56 -7.09 -23.21
CA SER A 330 -6.92 -7.73 -21.94
C SER A 330 -8.33 -7.30 -21.52
N GLY A 331 -9.00 -8.03 -20.63
CA GLY A 331 -10.35 -7.69 -20.17
C GLY A 331 -11.46 -8.03 -21.18
N THR A 332 -12.54 -7.25 -21.17
CA THR A 332 -13.73 -7.39 -22.02
C THR A 332 -13.65 -6.42 -23.17
N LEU A 333 -13.57 -6.94 -24.40
CA LEU A 333 -13.67 -6.10 -25.59
C LEU A 333 -15.12 -5.61 -25.75
N LYS A 334 -15.29 -4.30 -25.90
CA LYS A 334 -16.56 -3.67 -26.23
C LYS A 334 -16.44 -2.92 -27.55
N SER A 335 -17.53 -2.80 -28.30
CA SER A 335 -17.57 -2.05 -29.55
C SER A 335 -18.74 -1.08 -29.66
N SER A 336 -18.61 -0.08 -30.52
CA SER A 336 -19.62 0.94 -30.83
C SER A 336 -19.42 1.46 -32.25
N GLU A 337 -20.52 1.84 -32.92
CA GLU A 337 -20.47 2.58 -34.20
C GLU A 337 -20.20 4.08 -34.01
N SER A 338 -20.26 4.57 -32.78
CA SER A 338 -19.96 5.96 -32.40
C SER A 338 -18.75 6.02 -31.46
N VAL A 339 -17.84 6.96 -31.70
CA VAL A 339 -16.66 7.21 -30.87
C VAL A 339 -17.02 7.55 -29.41
N THR A 340 -18.21 8.10 -29.20
CA THR A 340 -18.73 8.48 -27.87
C THR A 340 -19.59 7.39 -27.23
N GLY A 341 -19.65 6.19 -27.82
CA GLY A 341 -20.53 5.11 -27.35
C GLY A 341 -22.01 5.27 -27.74
N PRO A 342 -22.90 4.45 -27.17
CA PRO A 342 -22.65 3.48 -26.10
C PRO A 342 -21.85 2.26 -26.58
N PHE A 343 -20.89 1.81 -25.76
CA PHE A 343 -20.08 0.62 -26.02
C PHE A 343 -20.72 -0.63 -25.42
N ASN A 344 -20.86 -1.68 -26.24
CA ASN A 344 -21.45 -2.96 -25.84
C ASN A 344 -20.42 -4.09 -25.94
N ALA A 345 -20.50 -5.05 -25.04
CA ALA A 345 -19.59 -6.21 -25.05
C ALA A 345 -19.68 -6.98 -26.38
N VAL A 346 -18.51 -7.30 -26.94
CA VAL A 346 -18.40 -8.13 -28.13
C VAL A 346 -18.55 -9.59 -27.70
N GLY A 347 -19.70 -10.18 -28.01
CA GLY A 347 -20.05 -11.53 -27.56
C GLY A 347 -19.04 -12.59 -28.05
N GLY A 348 -18.47 -13.35 -27.12
CA GLY A 348 -17.55 -14.46 -27.42
C GLY A 348 -16.16 -14.03 -27.89
N ALA A 349 -15.80 -12.75 -27.77
CA ALA A 349 -14.47 -12.27 -28.12
C ALA A 349 -13.39 -12.85 -27.19
N SER A 350 -12.30 -13.33 -27.79
CA SER A 350 -11.05 -13.69 -27.12
C SER A 350 -9.90 -12.95 -27.78
N SER A 351 -8.87 -12.59 -27.03
CA SER A 351 -7.67 -11.93 -27.57
C SER A 351 -6.73 -12.94 -28.25
N PRO A 352 -6.21 -12.65 -29.46
CA PRO A 352 -6.56 -11.52 -30.31
C PRO A 352 -7.96 -11.70 -30.93
N TYR A 353 -8.76 -10.62 -30.92
CA TYR A 353 -10.05 -10.59 -31.62
C TYR A 353 -9.85 -10.15 -33.05
N SER A 354 -10.37 -10.93 -34.00
CA SER A 354 -10.29 -10.64 -35.43
C SER A 354 -11.67 -10.37 -36.00
N VAL A 355 -11.80 -9.27 -36.74
CA VAL A 355 -13.07 -8.82 -37.31
C VAL A 355 -12.87 -8.24 -38.70
N GLU A 356 -13.77 -8.59 -39.63
CA GLU A 356 -13.78 -8.02 -40.96
C GLU A 356 -14.29 -6.57 -40.92
N PRO A 357 -13.60 -5.59 -41.51
CA PRO A 357 -14.00 -4.18 -41.48
C PRO A 357 -15.14 -3.90 -42.48
N THR A 358 -16.32 -4.49 -42.25
CA THR A 358 -17.50 -4.34 -43.14
C THR A 358 -18.27 -3.04 -42.91
N LYS A 359 -17.93 -2.27 -41.88
CA LYS A 359 -18.61 -1.03 -41.47
C LYS A 359 -17.80 0.20 -41.86
N ALA A 360 -18.47 1.34 -42.02
CA ALA A 360 -17.80 2.62 -42.31
C ALA A 360 -16.86 3.07 -41.17
N ALA A 361 -17.25 2.80 -39.92
CA ALA A 361 -16.44 2.93 -38.72
C ALA A 361 -16.96 2.00 -37.63
N GLU A 362 -16.06 1.50 -36.79
CA GLU A 362 -16.36 0.79 -35.54
C GLU A 362 -15.23 1.14 -34.56
N PHE A 363 -15.59 1.43 -33.31
CA PHE A 363 -14.69 1.81 -32.25
C PHE A 363 -14.64 0.69 -31.23
N TYR A 364 -13.46 0.41 -30.69
CA TYR A 364 -13.24 -0.64 -29.69
C TYR A 364 -12.58 -0.06 -28.45
N ILE A 365 -13.05 -0.53 -27.30
CA ILE A 365 -12.41 -0.33 -26.01
C ILE A 365 -12.26 -1.68 -25.32
N ALA A 366 -11.37 -1.75 -24.35
CA ALA A 366 -11.24 -2.90 -23.47
C ALA A 366 -11.51 -2.42 -22.04
N GLU A 367 -12.22 -3.25 -21.25
CA GLU A 367 -12.58 -2.97 -19.85
C GLU A 367 -12.60 -4.23 -18.98
#